data_AF-A0A519PPF0-F1
#
_entry.id   AF-A0A519PPF0-F1
#
_cell.length_a   1.000
_cell.length_b   1.000
_cell.length_c   1.000
_cell.angle_alpha   90.00
_cell.angle_beta   90.00
_cell.angle_gamma   90.00
#
_symmetry.space_group_name_H-M   'P 1'
#
loop_
_entity.id
_entity.type
_entity.pdbx_description
1 polymer ?
#
loop_
_entity_poly.entity_id
_entity_poly.type
_entity_poly.pdbx_seq_one_letter_code
_entity_poly.pdbx_strand_id
1 'polypeptide(L)' 'MSALFHVGISGARGRMGRAVSQVLDAREDVVVAARFDWGDQPNLSMCDVVIDFT' A
#
# COMPACT_ATOMS: atom_id res chain seq x y z
N MET A 1 15.99 -15.79 -4.42
CA MET A 1 15.25 -14.89 -3.52
C MET A 1 14.57 -13.86 -4.41
N SER A 2 13.25 -13.88 -4.54
CA SER A 2 12.53 -12.81 -5.25
C SER A 2 12.69 -11.52 -4.44
N ALA A 3 12.96 -10.40 -5.09
CA ALA A 3 12.99 -9.11 -4.40
C ALA A 3 11.61 -8.85 -3.78
N LEU A 4 11.58 -8.37 -2.53
CA LEU A 4 10.36 -7.92 -1.86
C LEU A 4 9.83 -6.68 -2.57
N PHE A 5 8.54 -6.69 -2.91
CA PHE A 5 7.88 -5.62 -3.65
C PHE A 5 7.19 -4.66 -2.68
N HIS A 6 7.54 -3.36 -2.72
CA HIS A 6 7.02 -2.37 -1.79
C HIS A 6 5.86 -1.58 -2.38
N VAL A 7 4.72 -1.59 -1.70
CA VAL A 7 3.47 -0.99 -2.18
C VAL A 7 3.00 0.12 -1.26
N GLY A 8 2.62 1.26 -1.83
CA GLY A 8 1.82 2.29 -1.19
C GLY A 8 0.32 2.12 -1.51
N ILE A 9 -0.56 2.45 -0.56
CA ILE A 9 -2.02 2.44 -0.76
C ILE A 9 -2.58 3.84 -0.51
N SER A 10 -3.14 4.45 -1.56
CA SER A 10 -3.94 5.69 -1.50
C SER A 10 -5.42 5.34 -1.30
N GLY A 11 -6.11 6.07 -0.43
CA GLY A 11 -7.49 5.76 -0.03
C GLY A 11 -7.57 4.55 0.92
N ALA A 12 -6.55 4.35 1.75
CA ALA A 12 -6.39 3.14 2.57
C ALA A 12 -7.54 2.91 3.57
N ARG A 13 -8.20 3.97 4.06
CA ARG A 13 -9.40 3.89 4.93
C ARG A 13 -10.69 3.63 4.12
N GLY A 14 -10.65 3.66 2.80
CA GLY A 14 -11.77 3.32 1.92
C GLY A 14 -12.13 1.83 1.93
N ARG A 15 -13.26 1.47 1.32
CA ARG A 15 -13.69 0.06 1.21
C ARG A 15 -12.66 -0.78 0.45
N MET A 16 -12.23 -0.31 -0.71
CA MET A 16 -11.23 -0.99 -1.53
C MET A 16 -9.85 -0.92 -0.88
N GLY A 17 -9.44 0.22 -0.33
CA GLY A 17 -8.16 0.35 0.38
C GLY A 17 -7.98 -0.67 1.51
N ARG A 18 -9.01 -0.90 2.33
CA ARG A 18 -8.98 -1.95 3.36
C ARG A 18 -8.89 -3.37 2.77
N ALA A 19 -9.64 -3.67 1.72
CA ALA A 19 -9.61 -4.98 1.07
C ALA A 19 -8.24 -5.27 0.44
N VAL A 20 -7.67 -4.27 -0.25
CA VAL A 20 -6.32 -4.36 -0.84
C VAL A 20 -5.27 -4.54 0.25
N SER A 21 -5.33 -3.75 1.33
CA SER A 21 -4.42 -3.91 2.47
C SER A 21 -4.41 -5.34 2.98
N GLN A 22 -5.58 -5.93 3.23
CA GLN A 22 -5.68 -7.31 3.75
C GLN A 22 -5.06 -8.34 2.80
N VAL A 23 -5.27 -8.18 1.49
CA VAL A 23 -4.70 -9.08 0.48
C VAL A 23 -3.19 -8.94 0.40
N LEU A 24 -2.66 -7.72 0.48
CA LEU A 24 -1.22 -7.47 0.43
C LEU A 24 -0.50 -7.90 1.71
N ASP A 25 -1.10 -7.69 2.88
CA ASP A 25 -0.56 -8.13 4.18
C ASP A 25 -0.47 -9.66 4.29
N ALA A 26 -1.29 -10.39 3.54
CA ALA A 26 -1.27 -11.86 3.51
C ALA A 26 -0.21 -12.44 2.55
N ARG A 27 0.51 -11.61 1.78
CA ARG A 27 1.53 -12.05 0.83
C ARG A 27 2.91 -12.01 1.45
N GLU A 28 3.69 -13.07 1.27
CA GLU A 28 5.07 -13.15 1.76
C GLU A 28 6.07 -12.38 0.89
N ASP A 29 5.69 -12.02 -0.34
CA ASP A 29 6.55 -11.36 -1.33
C ASP A 29 6.26 -9.86 -1.50
N VAL A 30 5.41 -9.29 -0.64
CA VAL A 30 5.00 -7.89 -0.68
C VAL A 30 5.14 -7.23 0.69
N VAL A 31 5.53 -5.96 0.72
CA VAL A 31 5.52 -5.11 1.90
C VAL A 31 4.66 -3.89 1.63
N VAL A 32 3.68 -3.61 2.48
CA VAL A 32 2.94 -2.35 2.40
C VAL A 32 3.75 -1.26 3.11
N ALA A 33 4.50 -0.48 2.32
CA ALA A 33 5.40 0.56 2.80
C ALA A 33 4.69 1.85 3.23
N ALA A 34 3.50 2.12 2.68
CA ALA A 34 2.70 3.28 3.06
C ALA A 34 1.19 3.00 2.94
N ARG A 35 0.43 3.53 3.88
CA ARG A 35 -1.04 3.60 3.83
C ARG A 35 -1.44 5.02 4.16
N PHE A 36 -2.22 5.66 3.28
CA PHE A 36 -2.58 7.05 3.45
C PHE A 36 -3.92 7.39 2.82
N ASP A 37 -4.50 8.48 3.29
CA ASP A 37 -5.76 9.04 2.83
C ASP A 37 -5.64 10.56 2.64
N TRP A 38 -6.75 11.19 2.28
CA TRP A 38 -6.83 12.64 2.09
C TRP A 38 -6.30 13.40 3.31
N GLY A 39 -5.40 14.34 3.06
CA GLY A 39 -4.76 15.17 4.08
C GLY A 39 -3.48 14.60 4.70
N ASP A 40 -3.19 13.32 4.48
CA ASP A 40 -1.91 12.72 4.92
C ASP A 40 -0.76 13.16 3.99
N GLN A 41 0.47 13.15 4.53
CA GLN A 41 1.71 13.43 3.77
C GLN A 41 2.65 12.22 3.88
N PRO A 42 2.38 11.13 3.15
CA PRO A 42 3.18 9.91 3.25
C PRO A 42 4.57 10.09 2.64
N ASN A 43 5.58 9.44 3.22
CA ASN A 43 6.86 9.25 2.56
C ASN A 43 6.76 8.07 1.58
N LEU A 44 6.81 8.35 0.27
CA LEU A 44 6.71 7.35 -0.78
C LEU A 44 8.08 6.89 -1.33
N SER A 45 9.19 7.39 -0.79
CA SER A 45 10.55 7.06 -1.29
C SER A 45 10.89 5.57 -1.23
N MET A 46 10.15 4.80 -0.43
CA MET A 46 10.30 3.35 -0.27
C MET A 46 9.27 2.54 -1.08
N CYS A 47 8.36 3.18 -1.81
CA CYS A 47 7.35 2.49 -2.60
C CYS A 47 7.86 2.27 -4.03
N ASP A 48 7.75 1.04 -4.52
CA ASP A 48 7.96 0.72 -5.93
C ASP A 48 6.72 1.09 -6.76
N VAL A 49 5.53 1.00 -6.15
CA VAL A 49 4.24 1.33 -6.78
C VAL A 49 3.26 1.90 -5.76
N VAL A 50 2.28 2.68 -6.24
CA VAL A 50 1.10 3.08 -5.46
C VAL A 50 -0.16 2.49 -6.12
N ILE A 51 -1.02 1.88 -5.31
CA ILE A 51 -2.36 1.45 -5.70
C ILE A 51 -3.35 2.51 -5.20
N ASP A 52 -4.20 3.01 -6.08
CA ASP A 52 -5.09 4.14 -5.80
C ASP A 52 -6.58 3.77 -5.93
N PHE A 53 -7.33 3.98 -4.84
CA PHE A 53 -8.77 3.76 -4.74
C PHE A 53 -9.46 4.89 -3.96
N THR A 54 -9.31 6.13 -4.44
CA THR A 54 -10.02 7.32 -3.93
C THR A 54 -11.36 7.56 -4.59
#